data_AF-A0A9Q9DXJ5-F1
#
_entry.id   AF-A0A9Q9DXJ5-F1
#
_cell.length_a   1.000
_cell.length_b   1.000
_cell.length_c   1.000
_cell.angle_alpha   90.00
_cell.angle_beta   90.00
_cell.angle_gamma   90.00
#
_symmetry.space_group_name_H-M   'P 1'
#
loop_
_entity.id
_entity.type
_entity.pdbx_description
1 polymer ?
#
loop_
_entity_poly.entity_id
_entity_poly.type
_entity_poly.pdbx_seq_one_letter_code
_entity_poly.pdbx_strand_id
1 'polypeptide(L)'
;MASAVKVQYYSDGGCSNYLVEFHPSPAGECYNYEYSNQHSANIASCEGSRAKCSCTFYEQRNCKGKSWKATYGGNNCASNWDGGGHKSVACLVLVTPPIGGGRS
;
A
#
# COMPACT_ATOMS: atom_id res chain seq x y z
N MET A 1 -2.74 -18.37 -1.60
CA MET A 1 -3.49 -17.31 -2.29
C MET A 1 -2.49 -16.29 -2.77
N ALA A 2 -2.46 -16.00 -4.08
CA ALA A 2 -1.50 -15.09 -4.69
C ALA A 2 -1.81 -13.63 -4.28
N SER A 3 -0.76 -12.84 -4.10
CA SER A 3 -0.87 -11.45 -3.61
C SER A 3 -1.73 -10.59 -4.54
N ALA A 4 -2.84 -10.08 -4.03
CA ALA A 4 -3.77 -9.24 -4.80
C ALA A 4 -3.35 -7.76 -4.84
N VAL A 5 -2.32 -7.36 -4.09
CA VAL A 5 -1.80 -6.00 -4.08
C VAL A 5 -0.30 -6.03 -4.35
N LYS A 6 0.14 -5.12 -5.22
CA LYS A 6 1.56 -4.85 -5.48
C LYS A 6 1.88 -3.43 -5.03
N VAL A 7 2.90 -3.31 -4.18
CA VAL A 7 3.42 -2.05 -3.68
C VAL A 7 4.83 -1.84 -4.22
N GLN A 8 5.17 -0.62 -4.58
CA GLN A 8 6.53 -0.24 -4.95
C GLN A 8 7.03 0.88 -4.04
N TYR A 9 8.31 0.80 -3.70
CA TYR A 9 9.04 1.86 -3.01
C TYR A 9 9.95 2.60 -3.98
N TYR A 10 10.19 3.87 -3.66
CA TYR A 10 10.93 4.81 -4.49
C TYR A 10 11.91 5.63 -3.66
N SER A 11 13.04 6.02 -4.26
CA SER A 11 14.10 6.79 -3.60
C SER A 11 13.84 8.29 -3.60
N ASP A 12 12.86 8.77 -4.35
CA ASP A 12 12.35 10.14 -4.26
C ASP A 12 11.01 10.12 -3.55
N GLY A 13 10.50 11.27 -3.12
CA GLY A 13 9.16 11.36 -2.55
C GLY A 13 8.04 11.64 -3.57
N GLY A 14 8.33 11.60 -4.87
CA GLY A 14 7.37 11.75 -5.97
C GLY A 14 7.03 10.44 -6.69
N CYS A 15 7.38 9.29 -6.12
CA CYS A 15 7.15 7.96 -6.69
C CYS A 15 7.65 7.80 -8.15
N SER A 16 8.85 8.32 -8.45
CA SER A 16 9.41 8.34 -9.81
C SER A 16 10.63 7.43 -9.98
N ASN A 17 11.51 7.36 -8.98
CA ASN A 17 12.75 6.59 -8.96
C ASN A 17 12.56 5.26 -8.23
N TYR A 18 12.19 4.23 -8.99
CA TYR A 18 11.89 2.89 -8.47
C TYR A 18 13.07 2.29 -7.69
N LEU A 19 12.76 1.61 -6.59
CA LEU A 19 13.72 0.83 -5.79
C LEU A 19 13.39 -0.66 -5.76
N VAL A 20 12.21 -1.01 -5.24
CA VAL A 20 11.82 -2.39 -4.97
C VAL A 20 10.30 -2.52 -5.01
N GLU A 21 9.84 -3.72 -5.36
CA GLU A 21 8.44 -4.11 -5.27
C GLU A 21 8.23 -5.25 -4.28
N PHE A 22 7.05 -5.28 -3.65
CA PHE A 22 6.63 -6.34 -2.76
C PHE A 22 5.11 -6.47 -2.69
N HIS A 23 4.68 -7.51 -1.99
CA HIS A 23 3.35 -8.11 -2.13
C HIS A 23 2.70 -8.28 -0.74
N PRO A 24 2.16 -7.20 -0.14
CA PRO A 24 1.53 -7.27 1.17
C PRO A 24 0.18 -8.00 1.13
N SER A 25 -0.24 -8.54 2.28
CA SER A 25 -1.55 -9.17 2.43
C SER A 25 -2.68 -8.18 2.08
N PRO A 26 -3.68 -8.58 1.27
CA PRO A 26 -4.82 -7.74 0.91
C PRO A 26 -5.88 -7.61 2.03
N ALA A 27 -5.67 -8.26 3.19
CA ALA A 27 -6.66 -8.39 4.26
C ALA A 27 -6.63 -7.25 5.31
N GLY A 28 -5.83 -6.20 5.08
CA GLY A 28 -5.62 -5.13 6.06
C GLY A 28 -4.63 -5.49 7.16
N GLU A 29 -3.94 -6.62 7.04
CA GLU A 29 -2.91 -7.04 7.98
C GLU A 29 -1.66 -6.15 7.87
N CYS A 30 -1.03 -5.89 9.02
CA CYS A 30 0.18 -5.11 9.04
C CYS A 30 1.36 -5.91 8.49
N TYR A 31 1.99 -5.39 7.45
CA TYR A 31 3.17 -5.96 6.82
C TYR A 31 4.39 -5.09 7.13
N ASN A 32 5.33 -5.64 7.90
CA ASN A 32 6.59 -4.98 8.20
C ASN A 32 7.56 -5.14 7.04
N TYR A 33 7.87 -4.05 6.35
CA TYR A 33 8.81 -4.04 5.25
C TYR A 33 9.62 -2.75 5.28
N GLU A 34 10.76 -2.83 5.96
CA GLU A 34 11.72 -1.75 6.11
C GLU A 34 12.78 -1.89 5.03
N TYR A 35 12.66 -1.06 4.00
CA TYR A 35 13.66 -0.94 2.96
C TYR A 35 14.41 0.38 3.14
N SER A 36 15.73 0.35 3.04
CA SER A 36 16.57 1.54 3.20
C SER A 36 16.46 2.47 1.99
N ASN A 37 16.71 3.77 2.21
CA ASN A 37 16.80 4.81 1.16
C ASN A 37 15.52 5.06 0.34
N GLN A 38 14.36 4.62 0.82
CA GLN A 38 13.08 4.99 0.21
C GLN A 38 12.46 6.20 0.90
N HIS A 39 11.82 7.03 0.08
CA HIS A 39 11.19 8.28 0.47
C HIS A 39 9.72 8.36 0.02
N SER A 40 9.28 7.44 -0.84
CA SER A 40 7.85 7.26 -1.11
C SER A 40 7.49 5.83 -1.48
N ALA A 41 6.19 5.58 -1.45
CA ALA A 41 5.60 4.32 -1.84
C ALA A 41 4.35 4.53 -2.69
N ASN A 42 4.05 3.60 -3.60
CA ASN A 42 2.80 3.57 -4.33
C ASN A 42 2.19 2.16 -4.40
N ILE A 43 0.96 2.08 -4.88
CA ILE A 43 0.31 0.82 -5.24
C ILE A 43 0.47 0.65 -6.76
N ALA A 44 1.38 -0.20 -7.20
CA ALA A 44 1.64 -0.42 -8.61
C ALA A 44 0.57 -1.27 -9.30
N SER A 45 -0.03 -2.22 -8.57
CA SER A 45 -1.13 -3.03 -9.08
C SER A 45 -2.11 -3.43 -7.96
N CYS A 46 -3.36 -3.62 -8.37
CA CYS A 46 -4.48 -4.06 -7.57
C CYS A 46 -5.28 -5.07 -8.41
N GLU A 47 -5.15 -6.36 -8.10
CA GLU A 47 -5.79 -7.44 -8.86
C GLU A 47 -7.25 -7.60 -8.40
N GLY A 48 -8.18 -7.51 -9.37
CA GLY A 48 -9.62 -7.74 -9.19
C GLY A 48 -10.48 -6.76 -9.99
N SER A 49 -11.39 -7.25 -10.85
CA SER A 49 -12.14 -6.43 -11.84
C SER A 49 -13.03 -5.32 -11.27
N ARG A 50 -13.17 -5.21 -9.94
CA ARG A 50 -13.87 -4.13 -9.21
C ARG A 50 -13.20 -3.78 -7.87
N ALA A 51 -11.91 -4.12 -7.74
CA ALA A 51 -11.19 -3.96 -6.49
C ALA A 51 -10.75 -2.50 -6.30
N LYS A 52 -11.09 -1.90 -5.16
CA LYS A 52 -10.46 -0.67 -4.68
C LYS A 52 -9.39 -1.03 -3.65
N CYS A 53 -8.13 -0.99 -4.05
CA CYS A 53 -7.02 -1.17 -3.11
C CYS A 53 -6.69 0.14 -2.42
N SER A 54 -6.60 0.11 -1.10
CA SER A 54 -6.05 1.19 -0.30
C SER A 54 -4.98 0.66 0.63
N CYS A 55 -3.84 1.32 0.63
CA CYS A 55 -2.73 0.98 1.49
C CYS A 55 -2.42 2.17 2.40
N THR A 56 -2.22 1.88 3.68
CA THR A 56 -1.73 2.83 4.67
C THR A 56 -0.30 2.46 4.98
N PHE A 57 0.61 3.37 4.69
CA PHE A 57 2.04 3.27 4.98
C PHE A 57 2.35 3.99 6.26
N TYR A 58 3.29 3.48 7.05
CA TYR A 58 3.60 3.96 8.39
C TYR A 58 5.09 4.20 8.55
N GLU A 59 5.45 5.28 9.26
CA GLU A 59 6.85 5.63 9.53
C GLU A 59 7.55 4.61 10.45
N GLN A 60 6.78 3.89 11.28
CA GLN A 60 7.30 2.88 12.20
C GLN A 60 6.86 1.47 11.83
N ARG A 61 7.53 0.48 12.41
CA ARG A 61 7.12 -0.93 12.33
C ARG A 61 5.80 -1.15 13.09
N ASN A 62 5.10 -2.21 12.74
CA ASN A 62 3.84 -2.65 13.32
C ASN A 62 2.70 -1.64 13.13
N CYS A 63 2.72 -0.91 12.03
CA CYS A 63 1.67 0.02 11.62
C CYS A 63 1.42 1.13 12.65
N LYS A 64 2.52 1.75 13.09
CA LYS A 64 2.55 2.80 14.13
C LYS A 64 3.17 4.09 13.62
N GLY A 65 2.95 5.15 14.39
CA GLY A 65 3.44 6.50 14.08
C GLY A 65 2.63 7.17 12.99
N LYS A 66 3.21 8.19 12.37
CA LYS A 66 2.67 8.92 11.24
C LYS A 66 2.41 7.98 10.07
N SER A 67 1.29 8.22 9.40
CA SER A 67 0.82 7.36 8.33
C SER A 67 0.41 8.15 7.08
N TRP A 68 0.60 7.53 5.92
CA TRP A 68 0.23 8.07 4.61
C TRP A 68 -0.61 7.05 3.86
N LYS A 69 -1.69 7.51 3.23
CA LYS A 69 -2.63 6.64 2.54
C LYS A 69 -2.45 6.79 1.03
N ALA A 70 -2.26 5.66 0.34
CA ALA A 70 -2.35 5.57 -1.11
C ALA A 70 -3.61 4.79 -1.51
N THR A 71 -4.19 5.15 -2.64
CA THR A 71 -5.34 4.44 -3.22
C THR A 71 -5.07 4.21 -4.70
N TYR A 72 -5.26 2.96 -5.14
CA TYR A 72 -5.09 2.60 -6.54
C TYR A 72 -6.16 3.30 -7.40
N GLY A 73 -5.75 3.92 -8.52
CA GLY A 73 -6.63 4.71 -9.39
C GLY A 73 -6.99 6.11 -8.86
N GLY A 74 -6.39 6.55 -7.75
CA GLY A 74 -6.57 7.90 -7.19
C GLY A 74 -5.23 8.51 -6.79
N ASN A 75 -5.15 9.13 -5.60
CA ASN A 75 -3.88 9.59 -5.06
C ASN A 75 -3.03 8.36 -4.67
N ASN A 76 -2.10 7.99 -5.54
CA ASN A 76 -1.38 6.72 -5.46
C ASN A 76 0.04 6.88 -4.88
N CYS A 77 0.51 8.09 -4.58
CA CYS A 77 1.85 8.28 -4.01
C CYS A 77 1.78 8.67 -2.52
N ALA A 78 2.42 7.87 -1.68
CA ALA A 78 2.61 8.12 -0.26
C ALA A 78 4.02 8.68 -0.02
N SER A 79 4.13 10.01 0.02
CA SER A 79 5.41 10.71 0.15
C SER A 79 5.83 10.91 1.61
N ASN A 80 6.98 10.37 1.99
CA ASN A 80 7.63 10.60 3.27
C ASN A 80 9.08 11.12 3.06
N TRP A 81 9.19 12.36 2.59
CA TRP A 81 10.47 13.05 2.38
C TRP A 81 11.28 13.23 3.68
N ASP A 82 10.58 13.41 4.80
CA ASP A 82 11.14 13.91 6.06
C ASP A 82 11.53 12.79 7.05
N GLY A 83 10.89 11.61 6.96
CA GLY A 83 10.91 10.58 8.00
C GLY A 83 11.72 9.31 7.72
N GLY A 84 12.60 9.30 6.71
CA GLY A 84 13.42 8.11 6.40
C GLY A 84 12.64 6.93 5.83
N GLY A 85 11.48 7.21 5.22
CA GLY A 85 10.65 6.23 4.53
C GLY A 85 9.59 5.53 5.40
N HIS A 86 8.83 4.63 4.76
CA HIS A 86 7.84 3.75 5.38
C HIS A 86 8.45 2.43 5.89
N LYS A 87 8.22 2.08 7.15
CA LYS A 87 8.73 0.84 7.78
C LYS A 87 7.70 -0.29 7.83
N SER A 88 6.42 0.04 7.67
CA SER A 88 5.35 -0.95 7.54
C SER A 88 4.20 -0.42 6.70
N VAL A 89 3.38 -1.34 6.20
CA VAL A 89 2.21 -1.04 5.37
C VAL A 89 1.07 -1.99 5.71
N ALA A 90 -0.15 -1.49 5.71
CA ALA A 90 -1.36 -2.29 5.76
C ALA A 90 -2.20 -2.01 4.51
N CYS A 91 -2.45 -3.04 3.71
CA CYS A 91 -3.21 -2.92 2.48
C CYS A 91 -4.55 -3.65 2.61
N LEU A 92 -5.62 -2.95 2.27
CA LEU A 92 -6.97 -3.48 2.24
C LEU A 92 -7.52 -3.42 0.82
N VAL A 93 -7.96 -4.57 0.32
CA VAL A 93 -8.70 -4.64 -0.93
C VAL A 93 -10.19 -4.59 -0.63
N LEU A 94 -10.81 -3.45 -0.95
CA LEU A 94 -12.26 -3.31 -0.91
C LEU A 94 -12.81 -3.85 -2.23
N VAL A 95 -13.19 -5.13 -2.23
CA VAL A 95 -14.09 -5.65 -3.26
C VAL A 95 -15.49 -5.14 -2.95
N THR A 96 -16.08 -4.32 -3.82
CA THR A 96 -17.53 -4.17 -3.78
C THR A 96 -18.11 -5.55 -4.09
N PRO A 97 -18.88 -6.18 -3.18
CA PRO A 97 -19.57 -7.40 -3.54
C PRO A 97 -20.43 -7.10 -4.78
N PRO A 98 -20.60 -8.06 -5.71
CA PRO A 98 -21.66 -7.91 -6.70
C PRO A 98 -22.95 -7.63 -5.94
N ILE A 99 -23.63 -6.55 -6.29
CA ILE A 99 -25.02 -6.26 -5.91
C ILE A 99 -25.85 -7.54 -6.13
N GLY A 100 -26.03 -8.35 -5.08
CA GLY A 100 -26.68 -9.66 -5.16
C GLY A 100 -25.99 -10.77 -4.35
N GLY A 101 -25.95 -10.65 -3.02
CA GLY A 101 -25.54 -11.73 -2.13
C GLY A 101 -26.01 -11.46 -0.71
N GLY A 102 -27.09 -12.14 -0.32
CA GLY A 102 -27.94 -11.80 0.82
C GLY A 102 -27.25 -11.80 2.18
N ARG A 103 -27.75 -10.94 3.06
CA ARG A 103 -27.79 -11.21 4.49
C ARG A 103 -29.12 -11.90 4.76
N SER A 104 -29.03 -12.99 5.51
CA SER A 104 -30.08 -13.90 5.95
C SER A 104 -31.38 -13.24 6.39
#